data_AF-A0A7Y9KI34-F1
#
_entry.id   AF-A0A7Y9KI34-F1
#
_cell.length_a   1.000
_cell.length_b   1.000
_cell.length_c   1.000
_cell.angle_alpha   90.00
_cell.angle_beta   90.00
_cell.angle_gamma   90.00
#
_symmetry.space_group_name_H-M   'P 1'
#
loop_
_entity.id
_entity.type
_entity.pdbx_description
1 polymer ?
#
loop_
_entity_poly.entity_id
_entity_poly.type
_entity_poly.pdbx_seq_one_letter_code
_entity_poly.pdbx_strand_id
1 'polypeptide(L)'
;MFDSPLSASAYEVLGVDPTVDEESLRRAYRLRLRQTHPDTGGDAAVFVQVQRAWELVGTPVARAAYDRGHGFGAASAPEWSGFRPPVRTQTRDTRPRARSFGHPGGWRRERYLDLIREWAGRGVTLDDPYDPALVRSAPHHLKRLLADALAEEATARIVSDLGMGYTVWHDVVADERDPDAKLDHIVLGPSGLYGVLSEDFGGPVRLRRGELIGEGVSGSPIAELVRSMRAVARAARVRFGGAIVVLPDEDLEQAITEVGRVKGVPVAVVSRSGLATVMRRGMTGAREIGGNEVFDVRTRLQQTVRFA
;
A
#
# COMPACT_ATOMS: atom_id res chain seq x y z
N MET A 1 1.23 -8.34 6.36
CA MET A 1 1.88 -9.66 6.54
C MET A 1 1.07 -10.71 5.80
N PHE A 2 1.56 -11.20 4.66
CA PHE A 2 0.90 -12.16 3.74
C PHE A 2 -0.43 -11.72 3.12
N ASP A 3 -1.02 -10.63 3.61
CA ASP A 3 -2.27 -10.07 3.08
C ASP A 3 -2.08 -9.25 1.79
N SER A 4 -0.85 -9.11 1.30
CA SER A 4 -0.59 -8.46 0.00
C SER A 4 -0.66 -9.48 -1.13
N PRO A 5 -1.27 -9.14 -2.28
CA PRO A 5 -1.21 -9.97 -3.49
C PRO A 5 0.20 -10.35 -3.95
N LEU A 6 1.23 -9.59 -3.54
CA LEU A 6 2.63 -9.85 -3.88
C LEU A 6 3.40 -10.63 -2.82
N SER A 7 2.88 -10.76 -1.60
CA SER A 7 3.57 -11.48 -0.54
C SER A 7 3.68 -12.97 -0.86
N ALA A 8 4.85 -13.55 -0.58
CA ALA A 8 5.01 -15.00 -0.56
C ALA A 8 4.06 -15.62 0.46
N SER A 9 3.42 -16.74 0.14
CA SER A 9 2.57 -17.47 1.08
C SER A 9 3.35 -18.05 2.27
N ALA A 10 2.65 -18.38 3.35
CA ALA A 10 3.25 -19.06 4.50
C ALA A 10 3.94 -20.38 4.09
N TYR A 11 3.37 -21.09 3.12
CA TYR A 11 3.95 -22.33 2.57
C TYR A 11 5.24 -22.07 1.78
N GLU A 12 5.30 -21.03 0.95
CA GLU A 12 6.51 -20.63 0.23
C GLU A 12 7.61 -20.18 1.21
N VAL A 13 7.26 -19.43 2.25
CA VAL A 13 8.20 -19.07 3.33
C VAL A 13 8.72 -20.32 4.04
N LEU A 14 7.87 -21.32 4.30
CA LEU A 14 8.30 -22.58 4.90
C LEU A 14 8.99 -23.54 3.90
N GLY A 15 8.92 -23.25 2.60
CA GLY A 15 9.52 -24.05 1.53
C GLY A 15 8.80 -25.38 1.30
N VAL A 16 7.47 -25.41 1.45
CA VAL A 16 6.64 -26.62 1.31
C VAL A 16 5.46 -26.39 0.38
N ASP A 17 4.90 -27.48 -0.15
CA ASP A 17 3.64 -27.43 -0.89
C ASP A 17 2.45 -27.20 0.06
N PRO A 18 1.43 -26.41 -0.31
CA PRO A 18 0.21 -26.24 0.49
C PRO A 18 -0.52 -27.53 0.85
N THR A 19 -0.35 -28.63 0.11
CA THR A 19 -0.94 -29.95 0.41
C THR A 19 -0.07 -30.83 1.32
N VAL A 20 1.02 -30.29 1.87
CA VAL A 20 1.95 -31.03 2.75
C VAL A 20 1.24 -31.60 3.99
N ASP A 21 1.62 -32.80 4.43
CA ASP A 21 1.10 -33.38 5.67
C ASP A 21 1.63 -32.63 6.93
N GLU A 22 0.99 -32.84 8.09
CA GLU A 22 1.32 -32.11 9.32
C GLU A 22 2.73 -32.43 9.85
N GLU A 23 3.20 -33.67 9.69
CA GLU A 23 4.52 -34.06 10.17
C GLU A 23 5.62 -33.40 9.33
N SER A 24 5.46 -33.44 8.01
CA SER A 24 6.32 -32.80 7.04
C SER A 24 6.33 -31.28 7.19
N LEU A 25 5.18 -30.66 7.47
CA LEU A 25 5.08 -29.22 7.76
C LEU A 25 5.88 -28.84 9.02
N ARG A 26 5.70 -29.58 10.13
CA ARG A 26 6.47 -29.40 11.37
C ARG A 26 7.97 -29.59 11.15
N ARG A 27 8.35 -30.59 10.34
CA ARG A 27 9.74 -30.88 10.01
C ARG A 27 10.37 -29.74 9.21
N ALA A 28 9.67 -29.23 8.20
CA ALA A 28 10.11 -28.10 7.38
C ALA A 28 10.28 -26.83 8.22
N TYR A 29 9.33 -26.53 9.10
CA TYR A 29 9.45 -25.41 10.02
C TYR A 29 10.71 -25.51 10.90
N ARG A 30 10.94 -26.65 11.57
CA ARG A 30 12.15 -26.85 12.39
C ARG A 30 13.45 -26.74 11.58
N LEU A 31 13.43 -27.14 10.32
CA LEU A 31 14.57 -27.00 9.42
C LEU A 31 14.81 -25.52 9.09
N ARG A 32 13.79 -24.82 8.61
CA ARG A 32 13.87 -23.39 8.25
C ARG A 32 14.28 -22.54 9.45
N LEU A 33 13.71 -22.78 10.62
CA LEU A 33 14.02 -22.06 11.85
C LEU A 33 15.51 -22.17 12.22
N ARG A 34 16.13 -23.35 12.05
CA ARG A 34 17.58 -23.53 12.28
C ARG A 34 18.43 -22.86 11.21
N GLN A 35 17.99 -22.87 9.96
CA GLN A 35 18.73 -22.26 8.86
C GLN A 35 18.73 -20.73 8.94
N THR A 36 17.66 -20.14 9.45
CA THR A 36 17.49 -18.69 9.51
C THR A 36 17.92 -18.08 10.84
N HIS A 37 18.27 -18.90 11.85
CA HIS A 37 18.59 -18.40 13.18
C HIS A 37 19.84 -17.49 13.16
N PRO A 38 19.78 -16.28 13.75
CA PRO A 38 20.90 -15.33 13.72
C PRO A 38 22.15 -15.86 14.41
N ASP A 39 22.01 -16.60 15.50
CA ASP A 39 23.17 -17.21 16.20
C ASP A 39 23.92 -18.26 15.37
N THR A 40 23.30 -18.82 14.33
CA THR A 40 23.95 -19.74 13.39
C THR A 40 24.31 -19.06 12.07
N GLY A 41 24.32 -17.72 12.04
CA GLY A 41 24.66 -16.92 10.86
C GLY A 41 23.51 -16.71 9.87
N GLY A 42 22.26 -16.99 10.28
CA GLY A 42 21.07 -16.74 9.48
C GLY A 42 20.61 -15.27 9.53
N ASP A 43 19.68 -14.94 8.63
CA ASP A 43 19.10 -13.59 8.55
C ASP A 43 17.94 -13.44 9.55
N ALA A 44 18.05 -12.47 10.47
CA ALA A 44 17.06 -12.21 11.51
C ALA A 44 15.68 -11.79 10.96
N ALA A 45 15.63 -11.05 9.83
CA ALA A 45 14.37 -10.69 9.20
C ALA A 45 13.69 -11.92 8.61
N VAL A 46 14.45 -12.80 7.96
CA VAL A 46 13.93 -14.07 7.42
C VAL A 46 13.48 -15.01 8.56
N PHE A 47 14.21 -15.02 9.68
CA PHE A 47 13.82 -15.77 10.87
C PHE A 47 12.43 -15.36 11.39
N VAL A 48 12.20 -14.05 11.52
CA VAL A 48 10.91 -13.49 11.93
C VAL A 48 9.80 -13.87 10.95
N GLN A 49 10.07 -13.84 9.64
CA GLN A 49 9.10 -14.29 8.62
C GLN A 49 8.74 -15.77 8.77
N VAL A 50 9.71 -16.64 9.05
CA VAL A 50 9.48 -18.08 9.26
C VAL A 50 8.62 -18.33 10.49
N GLN A 51 8.87 -17.63 11.60
CA GLN A 51 8.04 -17.74 12.81
C GLN A 51 6.59 -17.32 12.55
N ARG A 52 6.41 -16.17 11.88
CA ARG A 52 5.09 -15.66 11.49
C ARG A 52 4.33 -16.60 10.56
N ALA A 53 5.02 -17.19 9.58
CA ALA A 53 4.43 -18.21 8.71
C ALA A 53 3.93 -19.41 9.54
N TRP A 54 4.72 -19.86 10.51
CA TRP A 54 4.33 -20.95 11.41
C TRP A 54 3.13 -20.61 12.30
N GLU A 55 3.00 -19.37 12.77
CA GLU A 55 1.82 -18.94 13.53
C GLU A 55 0.52 -19.10 12.73
N LEU A 56 0.59 -18.92 11.41
CA LEU A 56 -0.57 -19.00 10.51
C LEU A 56 -0.95 -20.42 10.11
N VAL A 57 0.02 -21.32 9.91
CA VAL A 57 -0.26 -22.67 9.39
C VAL A 57 0.15 -23.80 10.33
N GLY A 58 0.76 -23.50 11.47
CA GLY A 58 1.36 -24.50 12.36
C GLY A 58 0.37 -25.33 13.18
N THR A 59 -0.90 -24.93 13.25
CA THR A 59 -1.97 -25.72 13.87
C THR A 59 -3.06 -26.04 12.84
N PRO A 60 -3.78 -27.17 12.96
CA PRO A 60 -4.84 -27.50 12.02
C PRO A 60 -5.92 -26.42 11.89
N VAL A 61 -6.27 -25.76 13.00
CA VAL A 61 -7.28 -24.69 13.02
C VAL A 61 -6.75 -23.43 12.31
N ALA A 62 -5.53 -23.00 12.62
CA ALA A 62 -4.92 -21.83 11.99
C ALA A 62 -4.71 -22.08 10.49
N ARG A 63 -4.19 -23.25 10.12
CA ARG A 63 -3.99 -23.67 8.73
C ARG A 63 -5.29 -23.65 7.94
N ALA A 64 -6.36 -24.24 8.48
CA ALA A 64 -7.66 -24.23 7.81
C ALA A 64 -8.21 -22.80 7.64
N ALA A 65 -8.02 -21.91 8.62
CA ALA A 65 -8.41 -20.51 8.51
C ALA A 65 -7.59 -19.76 7.46
N TYR A 66 -6.26 -19.98 7.45
CA TYR A 66 -5.34 -19.43 6.46
C TYR A 66 -5.72 -19.89 5.05
N ASP A 67 -5.92 -21.19 4.84
CA ASP A 67 -6.22 -21.78 3.54
C ASP A 67 -7.53 -21.26 2.94
N ARG A 68 -8.57 -21.09 3.77
CA ARG A 68 -9.85 -20.49 3.35
C ARG A 68 -9.70 -19.04 2.89
N GLY A 69 -8.82 -18.26 3.52
CA GLY A 69 -8.62 -16.85 3.19
C GLY A 69 -7.60 -16.58 2.09
N HIS A 70 -6.70 -17.52 1.82
CA HIS A 70 -5.59 -17.32 0.87
C HIS A 70 -5.71 -18.21 -0.38
N GLY A 71 -6.86 -18.86 -0.57
CA GLY A 71 -7.18 -19.61 -1.78
C GLY A 71 -6.45 -20.95 -1.87
N PHE A 72 -6.06 -21.54 -0.74
CA PHE A 72 -5.51 -22.90 -0.67
C PHE A 72 -6.57 -23.94 -0.27
N GLY A 73 -7.72 -23.50 0.24
CA GLY A 73 -8.83 -24.37 0.63
C GLY A 73 -9.72 -24.79 -0.55
N ALA A 74 -10.37 -25.95 -0.41
CA ALA A 74 -11.29 -26.49 -1.42
C ALA A 74 -12.65 -25.74 -1.52
N ALA A 75 -12.97 -24.89 -0.55
CA ALA A 75 -14.15 -24.04 -0.56
C ALA A 75 -13.72 -22.57 -0.47
N SER A 76 -14.09 -21.77 -1.47
CA SER A 76 -14.00 -20.31 -1.40
C SER A 76 -14.87 -19.85 -0.23
N ALA A 77 -14.25 -19.44 0.88
CA ALA A 77 -15.01 -18.89 1.98
C ALA A 77 -15.45 -17.46 1.62
N PRO A 78 -16.74 -17.13 1.72
CA PRO A 78 -17.24 -15.77 1.47
C PRO A 78 -16.73 -14.73 2.49
N GLU A 79 -16.01 -15.15 3.53
CA GLU A 79 -15.62 -14.33 4.68
C GLU A 79 -14.29 -13.58 4.52
N TRP A 80 -13.35 -14.07 3.69
CA TRP A 80 -12.09 -13.32 3.47
C TRP A 80 -12.31 -12.20 2.45
N SER A 81 -12.52 -11.00 2.99
CA SER A 81 -12.72 -9.76 2.23
C SER A 81 -11.40 -9.03 1.90
N GLY A 82 -10.24 -9.63 2.14
CA GLY A 82 -8.95 -8.92 2.17
C GLY A 82 -8.61 -8.13 0.89
N PHE A 83 -8.98 -8.63 -0.28
CA PHE A 83 -8.79 -7.93 -1.57
C PHE A 83 -10.03 -7.18 -2.05
N ARG A 84 -11.21 -7.53 -1.52
CA ARG A 84 -12.47 -6.92 -1.92
C ARG A 84 -12.58 -5.51 -1.31
N PRO A 85 -13.17 -4.54 -2.04
CA PRO A 85 -13.52 -3.28 -1.42
C PRO A 85 -14.44 -3.52 -0.23
N PRO A 86 -14.25 -2.82 0.91
CA PRO A 86 -15.15 -2.95 2.04
C PRO A 86 -16.56 -2.53 1.62
N VAL A 87 -17.54 -3.40 1.82
CA VAL A 87 -18.95 -3.00 1.72
C VAL A 87 -19.15 -1.90 2.75
N ARG A 88 -19.62 -0.73 2.32
CA ARG A 88 -19.93 0.40 3.22
C ARG A 88 -21.06 0.01 4.18
N THR A 89 -20.75 -0.74 5.22
CA THR A 89 -21.63 -0.87 6.38
C THR A 89 -21.58 0.48 7.07
N GLN A 90 -22.71 1.18 7.10
CA GLN A 90 -22.88 2.44 7.82
C GLN A 90 -22.80 2.18 9.34
N THR A 91 -21.66 1.77 9.85
CA THR A 91 -21.37 1.91 11.26
C THR A 91 -21.32 3.41 11.53
N ARG A 92 -22.25 3.90 12.35
CA ARG A 92 -22.32 5.29 12.78
C ARG A 92 -21.13 5.60 13.70
N ASP A 93 -19.95 5.70 13.12
CA ASP A 93 -18.80 6.26 13.81
C ASP A 93 -19.03 7.77 13.95
N THR A 94 -19.21 8.22 15.19
CA THR A 94 -19.48 9.62 15.54
C THR A 94 -18.19 10.45 15.62
N ARG A 95 -17.02 9.82 15.48
CA ARG A 95 -15.74 10.52 15.52
C ARG A 95 -15.62 11.46 14.32
N PRO A 96 -15.22 12.72 14.52
CA PRO A 96 -14.94 13.63 13.42
C PRO A 96 -13.81 13.07 12.54
N ARG A 97 -14.10 12.78 11.27
CA ARG A 97 -13.13 12.28 10.27
C ARG A 97 -12.61 13.41 9.38
N ALA A 98 -11.50 13.17 8.70
CA ALA A 98 -11.01 14.07 7.66
C ALA A 98 -12.04 14.20 6.53
N ARG A 99 -12.10 15.37 5.88
CA ARG A 99 -12.89 15.53 4.65
C ARG A 99 -12.16 14.81 3.53
N SER A 100 -12.83 13.89 2.84
CA SER A 100 -12.24 13.06 1.79
C SER A 100 -13.02 13.21 0.48
N PHE A 101 -12.30 13.32 -0.63
CA PHE A 101 -12.82 13.41 -1.99
C PHE A 101 -12.09 12.43 -2.91
N GLY A 102 -12.76 11.94 -3.96
CA GLY A 102 -12.21 10.94 -4.88
C GLY A 102 -12.37 9.50 -4.37
N HIS A 103 -11.80 8.55 -5.11
CA HIS A 103 -11.91 7.12 -4.86
C HIS A 103 -10.50 6.54 -4.66
N PRO A 104 -10.00 6.36 -3.43
CA PRO A 104 -8.64 5.87 -3.22
C PRO A 104 -8.44 4.48 -3.83
N GLY A 105 -7.39 4.32 -4.65
CA GLY A 105 -7.10 3.08 -5.37
C GLY A 105 -8.12 2.73 -6.46
N GLY A 106 -9.10 3.59 -6.75
CA GLY A 106 -10.17 3.33 -7.71
C GLY A 106 -9.63 3.10 -9.10
N TRP A 107 -8.74 3.98 -9.56
CA TRP A 107 -8.10 3.87 -10.88
C TRP A 107 -7.33 2.55 -11.04
N ARG A 108 -6.52 2.18 -10.03
CA ARG A 108 -5.73 0.93 -10.05
C ARG A 108 -6.65 -0.30 -10.00
N ARG A 109 -7.76 -0.25 -9.26
CA ARG A 109 -8.76 -1.34 -9.21
C ARG A 109 -9.46 -1.55 -10.54
N GLU A 110 -9.93 -0.48 -11.18
CA GLU A 110 -10.59 -0.58 -12.48
C GLU A 110 -9.64 -1.19 -13.51
N ARG A 111 -8.40 -0.69 -13.54
CA ARG A 111 -7.35 -1.24 -14.40
C ARG A 111 -7.05 -2.71 -14.09
N TYR A 112 -7.04 -3.12 -12.82
CA TYR A 112 -6.88 -4.52 -12.43
C TYR A 112 -8.04 -5.38 -12.93
N LEU A 113 -9.28 -4.91 -12.74
CA LEU A 113 -10.49 -5.63 -13.14
C LEU A 113 -10.56 -5.85 -14.65
N ASP A 114 -10.11 -4.89 -15.44
CA ASP A 114 -10.04 -5.04 -16.90
C ASP A 114 -9.00 -6.09 -17.29
N LEU A 115 -7.78 -5.98 -16.74
CA LEU A 115 -6.68 -6.86 -17.09
C LEU A 115 -6.89 -8.30 -16.59
N ILE A 116 -7.45 -8.51 -15.40
CA ILE A 116 -7.70 -9.86 -14.87
C ILE A 116 -8.78 -10.59 -15.67
N ARG A 117 -9.81 -9.87 -16.16
CA ARG A 117 -10.84 -10.43 -17.04
C ARG A 117 -10.27 -10.79 -18.41
N GLU A 118 -9.42 -9.92 -18.96
CA GLU A 118 -8.72 -10.23 -20.21
C GLU A 118 -7.83 -11.48 -20.04
N TRP A 119 -7.08 -11.54 -18.94
CA TRP A 119 -6.18 -12.66 -18.64
C TRP A 119 -6.92 -13.98 -18.40
N ALA A 120 -8.07 -13.96 -17.71
CA ALA A 120 -8.89 -15.15 -17.51
C ALA A 120 -9.49 -15.69 -18.82
N GLY A 121 -9.57 -14.85 -19.85
CA GLY A 121 -9.99 -15.24 -21.20
C GLY A 121 -11.32 -14.59 -21.61
N ARG A 122 -11.41 -14.20 -22.89
CA ARG A 122 -12.63 -13.59 -23.44
C ARG A 122 -13.80 -14.56 -23.36
N GLY A 123 -14.93 -14.09 -22.81
CA GLY A 123 -16.15 -14.89 -22.67
C GLY A 123 -16.20 -15.78 -21.43
N VAL A 124 -15.14 -15.79 -20.61
CA VAL A 124 -15.16 -16.43 -19.29
C VAL A 124 -15.86 -15.49 -18.31
N THR A 125 -16.92 -15.98 -17.67
CA THR A 125 -17.53 -15.27 -16.53
C THR A 125 -16.63 -15.45 -15.32
N LEU A 126 -16.06 -14.34 -14.83
CA LEU A 126 -15.36 -14.29 -13.56
C LEU A 126 -16.34 -13.84 -12.47
N ASP A 127 -16.85 -14.78 -11.69
CA ASP A 127 -17.80 -14.51 -10.60
C ASP A 127 -17.16 -13.65 -9.50
N ASP A 128 -15.90 -13.94 -9.14
CA ASP A 128 -15.10 -13.12 -8.21
C ASP A 128 -13.69 -12.86 -8.76
N PRO A 129 -13.45 -11.67 -9.36
CA PRO A 129 -12.13 -11.25 -9.80
C PRO A 129 -11.10 -11.07 -8.67
N TYR A 130 -11.54 -11.09 -7.41
CA TYR A 130 -10.69 -10.97 -6.23
C TYR A 130 -10.48 -12.30 -5.49
N ASP A 131 -10.92 -13.42 -6.06
CA ASP A 131 -10.69 -14.73 -5.47
C ASP A 131 -9.17 -14.92 -5.22
N PRO A 132 -8.75 -15.26 -3.99
CA PRO A 132 -7.32 -15.33 -3.67
C PRO A 132 -6.56 -16.37 -4.49
N ALA A 133 -7.19 -17.47 -4.90
CA ALA A 133 -6.55 -18.48 -5.76
C ALA A 133 -6.33 -17.90 -7.16
N LEU A 134 -7.34 -17.22 -7.71
CA LEU A 134 -7.22 -16.51 -8.99
C LEU A 134 -6.09 -15.47 -8.93
N VAL A 135 -6.11 -14.59 -7.92
CA VAL A 135 -5.11 -13.52 -7.74
C VAL A 135 -3.70 -14.11 -7.65
N ARG A 136 -3.48 -15.18 -6.88
CA ARG A 136 -2.15 -15.81 -6.75
C ARG A 136 -1.63 -16.36 -8.08
N SER A 137 -2.52 -16.92 -8.90
CA SER A 137 -2.18 -17.45 -10.23
C SER A 137 -1.96 -16.38 -11.30
N ALA A 138 -2.39 -15.13 -11.04
CA ALA A 138 -2.27 -14.05 -12.00
C ALA A 138 -0.81 -13.61 -12.23
N PRO A 139 -0.49 -13.05 -13.42
CA PRO A 139 0.81 -12.45 -13.71
C PRO A 139 1.22 -11.41 -12.68
N HIS A 140 2.54 -11.30 -12.43
CA HIS A 140 3.09 -10.40 -11.41
C HIS A 140 2.59 -8.96 -11.52
N HIS A 141 2.51 -8.40 -12.74
CA HIS A 141 2.06 -7.02 -12.94
C HIS A 141 0.59 -6.77 -12.56
N LEU A 142 -0.31 -7.77 -12.69
CA LEU A 142 -1.69 -7.68 -12.22
C LEU A 142 -1.74 -7.71 -10.69
N LYS A 143 -0.98 -8.62 -10.07
CA LYS A 143 -0.85 -8.70 -8.61
C LYS A 143 -0.32 -7.39 -8.03
N ARG A 144 0.69 -6.81 -8.68
CA ARG A 144 1.27 -5.52 -8.32
C ARG A 144 0.24 -4.40 -8.38
N LEU A 145 -0.55 -4.33 -9.45
CA LEU A 145 -1.58 -3.32 -9.60
C LEU A 145 -2.65 -3.40 -8.48
N LEU A 146 -3.07 -4.61 -8.11
CA LEU A 146 -3.98 -4.82 -6.99
C LEU A 146 -3.33 -4.48 -5.64
N ALA A 147 -2.07 -4.87 -5.43
CA ALA A 147 -1.34 -4.59 -4.19
C ALA A 147 -1.20 -3.08 -3.96
N ASP A 148 -0.88 -2.34 -5.01
CA ASP A 148 -0.80 -0.89 -5.00
C ASP A 148 -2.16 -0.24 -4.72
N ALA A 149 -3.26 -0.74 -5.32
CA ALA A 149 -4.60 -0.27 -5.01
C ALA A 149 -4.97 -0.43 -3.52
N LEU A 150 -4.61 -1.59 -2.93
CA LEU A 150 -4.81 -1.85 -1.51
C LEU A 150 -3.93 -0.95 -0.62
N ALA A 151 -2.72 -0.61 -1.08
CA ALA A 151 -1.82 0.32 -0.40
C ALA A 151 -2.40 1.75 -0.35
N GLU A 152 -3.01 2.21 -1.44
CA GLU A 152 -3.72 3.49 -1.50
C GLU A 152 -4.92 3.51 -0.55
N GLU A 153 -5.73 2.45 -0.54
CA GLU A 153 -6.87 2.34 0.38
C GLU A 153 -6.45 2.32 1.85
N ALA A 154 -5.36 1.62 2.17
CA ALA A 154 -4.79 1.60 3.51
C ALA A 154 -4.35 3.00 3.94
N THR A 155 -3.68 3.71 3.04
CA THR A 155 -3.25 5.09 3.26
C THR A 155 -4.46 6.01 3.47
N ALA A 156 -5.49 5.88 2.64
CA ALA A 156 -6.74 6.62 2.75
C ALA A 156 -7.46 6.42 4.10
N ARG A 157 -7.47 5.19 4.61
CA ARG A 157 -8.00 4.87 5.95
C ARG A 157 -7.24 5.61 7.05
N ILE A 158 -5.90 5.56 7.03
CA ILE A 158 -5.05 6.24 8.01
C ILE A 158 -5.28 7.75 8.01
N VAL A 159 -5.31 8.37 6.83
CA VAL A 159 -5.50 9.83 6.72
C VAL A 159 -6.93 10.26 7.06
N SER A 160 -7.93 9.41 6.80
CA SER A 160 -9.32 9.66 7.21
C SER A 160 -9.45 9.76 8.73
N ASP A 161 -8.63 9.03 9.48
CA ASP A 161 -8.69 8.95 10.94
C ASP A 161 -7.90 10.07 11.64
N LEU A 162 -7.23 10.95 10.89
CA LEU A 162 -6.49 12.09 11.46
C LEU A 162 -7.40 13.17 12.04
N GLY A 163 -8.66 13.21 11.61
CA GLY A 163 -9.71 14.07 12.15
C GLY A 163 -10.05 15.28 11.28
N MET A 164 -11.00 16.09 11.76
CA MET A 164 -11.62 17.20 11.00
C MET A 164 -10.67 18.31 10.53
N GLY A 165 -9.46 18.38 11.08
CA GLY A 165 -8.43 19.33 10.67
C GLY A 165 -7.78 19.01 9.32
N TYR A 166 -8.07 17.83 8.76
CA TYR A 166 -7.48 17.36 7.51
C TYR A 166 -8.51 17.36 6.37
N THR A 167 -8.03 17.66 5.16
CA THR A 167 -8.77 17.49 3.91
C THR A 167 -7.89 16.69 2.95
N VAL A 168 -8.48 15.69 2.30
CA VAL A 168 -7.77 14.75 1.44
C VAL A 168 -8.48 14.62 0.10
N TRP A 169 -7.69 14.60 -0.98
CA TRP A 169 -8.15 14.27 -2.33
C TRP A 169 -7.40 13.01 -2.78
N HIS A 170 -8.13 12.00 -3.24
CA HIS A 170 -7.59 10.72 -3.69
C HIS A 170 -7.71 10.59 -5.21
N ASP A 171 -6.80 9.84 -5.85
CA ASP A 171 -6.76 9.57 -7.28
C ASP A 171 -6.87 10.85 -8.12
N VAL A 172 -5.92 11.77 -7.93
CA VAL A 172 -5.90 13.07 -8.58
C VAL A 172 -5.12 13.03 -9.88
N VAL A 173 -5.74 13.41 -10.99
CA VAL A 173 -5.07 13.52 -12.30
C VAL A 173 -3.93 14.54 -12.21
N ALA A 174 -2.72 14.13 -12.62
CA ALA A 174 -1.55 15.00 -12.66
C ALA A 174 -1.25 15.53 -14.06
N ASP A 175 -1.52 14.74 -15.11
CA ASP A 175 -1.46 15.17 -16.51
C ASP A 175 -2.67 14.63 -17.28
N GLU A 176 -3.50 15.52 -17.85
CA GLU A 176 -4.68 15.13 -18.64
C GLU A 176 -4.32 14.38 -19.93
N ARG A 177 -3.06 14.45 -20.37
CA ARG A 177 -2.58 13.77 -21.58
C ARG A 177 -2.04 12.38 -21.31
N ASP A 178 -1.76 12.07 -20.05
CA ASP A 178 -1.21 10.80 -19.61
C ASP A 178 -2.12 10.22 -18.52
N PRO A 179 -3.04 9.30 -18.85
CA PRO A 179 -3.99 8.75 -17.89
C PRO A 179 -3.31 7.96 -16.76
N ASP A 180 -2.06 7.54 -16.92
CA ASP A 180 -1.28 6.86 -15.89
C ASP A 180 -0.62 7.87 -14.91
N ALA A 181 -0.52 9.14 -15.30
CA ALA A 181 0.06 10.19 -14.47
C ALA A 181 -0.95 10.74 -13.47
N LYS A 182 -1.04 10.10 -12.31
CA LYS A 182 -1.84 10.55 -11.15
C LYS A 182 -1.00 10.83 -9.90
N LEU A 183 -1.64 11.48 -8.93
CA LEU A 183 -1.25 11.49 -7.53
C LEU A 183 -2.24 10.66 -6.74
N ASP A 184 -1.74 9.68 -5.98
CA ASP A 184 -2.60 8.82 -5.17
C ASP A 184 -3.36 9.65 -4.15
N HIS A 185 -2.66 10.47 -3.36
CA HIS A 185 -3.31 11.37 -2.43
C HIS A 185 -2.67 12.76 -2.32
N ILE A 186 -3.50 13.76 -2.13
CA ILE A 186 -3.12 15.09 -1.68
C ILE A 186 -3.70 15.28 -0.28
N VAL A 187 -2.84 15.53 0.71
CA VAL A 187 -3.24 15.69 2.12
C VAL A 187 -2.95 17.11 2.56
N LEU A 188 -4.00 17.84 2.92
CA LEU A 188 -3.91 19.17 3.50
C LEU A 188 -4.26 19.09 4.99
N GLY A 189 -3.36 19.56 5.85
CA GLY A 189 -3.58 19.60 7.29
C GLY A 189 -2.79 20.72 7.97
N PRO A 190 -2.81 20.77 9.31
CA PRO A 190 -2.14 21.81 10.09
C PRO A 190 -0.62 21.87 9.86
N SER A 191 0.00 20.73 9.57
CA SER A 191 1.43 20.62 9.35
C SER A 191 1.87 20.95 7.91
N GLY A 192 0.93 21.18 6.98
CA GLY A 192 1.24 21.52 5.59
C GLY A 192 0.37 20.83 4.54
N LEU A 193 0.79 20.98 3.29
CA LEU A 193 0.21 20.32 2.11
C LEU A 193 1.19 19.27 1.58
N TYR A 194 0.78 18.01 1.54
CA TYR A 194 1.64 16.89 1.16
C TYR A 194 1.08 16.15 -0.05
N GLY A 195 1.96 15.77 -0.98
CA GLY A 195 1.67 14.78 -2.00
C GLY A 195 2.09 13.41 -1.48
N VAL A 196 1.23 12.42 -1.60
CA VAL A 196 1.44 11.08 -1.06
C VAL A 196 1.35 10.06 -2.19
N LEU A 197 2.36 9.20 -2.28
CA LEU A 197 2.39 8.01 -3.11
C LEU A 197 2.29 6.79 -2.19
N SER A 198 1.47 5.81 -2.56
CA SER A 198 1.28 4.59 -1.81
C SER A 198 1.62 3.40 -2.70
N GLU A 199 2.61 2.61 -2.28
CA GLU A 199 3.13 1.49 -3.07
C GLU A 199 3.24 0.24 -2.21
N ASP A 200 3.18 -0.93 -2.84
CA ASP A 200 3.49 -2.21 -2.20
C ASP A 200 4.38 -3.03 -3.13
N PHE A 201 5.71 -2.97 -2.92
CA PHE A 201 6.71 -3.60 -3.81
C PHE A 201 6.86 -5.11 -3.58
N GLY A 202 6.08 -5.68 -2.65
CA GLY A 202 6.14 -7.10 -2.32
C GLY A 202 7.40 -7.52 -1.58
N GLY A 203 8.19 -6.56 -1.06
CA GLY A 203 9.44 -6.86 -0.39
C GLY A 203 10.23 -5.63 0.06
N PRO A 204 11.35 -5.85 0.78
CA PRO A 204 12.09 -4.80 1.42
C PRO A 204 12.70 -3.82 0.41
N VAL A 205 12.63 -2.53 0.74
CA VAL A 205 13.20 -1.46 -0.06
C VAL A 205 14.26 -0.67 0.69
N ARG A 206 15.20 -0.10 -0.06
CA ARG A 206 16.27 0.76 0.46
C ARG A 206 16.34 2.05 -0.33
N LEU A 207 16.95 3.07 0.26
CA LEU A 207 17.21 4.33 -0.39
C LEU A 207 18.60 4.36 -1.02
N ARG A 208 18.69 4.82 -2.26
CA ARG A 208 19.96 5.09 -2.94
C ARG A 208 19.85 6.36 -3.76
N ARG A 209 20.69 7.36 -3.44
CA ARG A 209 20.74 8.65 -4.14
C ARG A 209 19.38 9.37 -4.23
N GLY A 210 18.59 9.29 -3.16
CA GLY A 210 17.28 9.94 -3.09
C GLY A 210 16.16 9.25 -3.85
N GLU A 211 16.36 7.99 -4.25
CA GLU A 211 15.34 7.15 -4.89
C GLU A 211 15.24 5.79 -4.20
N LEU A 212 14.09 5.11 -4.37
CA LEU A 212 13.86 3.76 -3.88
C LEU A 212 14.54 2.72 -4.77
N ILE A 213 15.11 1.69 -4.14
CA ILE A 213 15.65 0.50 -4.79
C ILE A 213 15.19 -0.75 -4.06
N GLY A 214 14.94 -1.82 -4.82
CA GLY A 214 14.47 -3.11 -4.33
C GLY A 214 14.18 -4.03 -5.51
N GLU A 215 13.96 -5.32 -5.26
CA GLU A 215 13.69 -6.29 -6.32
C GLU A 215 12.39 -5.96 -7.09
N GLY A 216 11.33 -5.57 -6.37
CA GLY A 216 10.06 -5.15 -6.95
C GLY A 216 10.00 -3.67 -7.38
N VAL A 217 11.03 -2.87 -7.11
CA VAL A 217 11.03 -1.44 -7.43
C VAL A 217 11.46 -1.24 -8.88
N SER A 218 10.58 -0.63 -9.68
CA SER A 218 10.87 -0.24 -11.05
C SER A 218 10.79 1.28 -11.21
N GLY A 219 11.56 1.82 -12.16
CA GLY A 219 11.52 3.25 -12.50
C GLY A 219 12.12 4.16 -11.43
N SER A 220 11.48 5.30 -11.19
CA SER A 220 11.92 6.30 -10.21
C SER A 220 10.72 6.89 -9.45
N PRO A 221 10.14 6.13 -8.50
CA PRO A 221 8.88 6.47 -7.86
C PRO A 221 8.88 7.83 -7.16
N ILE A 222 9.96 8.17 -6.43
CA ILE A 222 10.07 9.48 -5.76
C ILE A 222 10.16 10.60 -6.79
N ALA A 223 10.98 10.41 -7.83
CA ALA A 223 11.10 11.39 -8.89
C ALA A 223 9.80 11.59 -9.68
N GLU A 224 8.97 10.55 -9.81
CA GLU A 224 7.64 10.57 -10.44
C GLU A 224 6.63 11.32 -9.58
N LEU A 225 6.52 10.97 -8.30
CA LEU A 225 5.69 11.69 -7.33
C LEU A 225 5.98 13.20 -7.36
N VAL A 226 7.26 13.60 -7.29
CA VAL A 226 7.64 15.02 -7.34
C VAL A 226 7.27 15.68 -8.68
N ARG A 227 7.30 14.95 -9.80
CA ARG A 227 6.84 15.49 -11.10
C ARG A 227 5.32 15.72 -11.09
N SER A 228 4.54 14.73 -10.68
CA SER A 228 3.08 14.82 -10.60
C SER A 228 2.63 15.93 -9.64
N MET A 229 3.28 16.05 -8.47
CA MET A 229 3.04 17.15 -7.53
C MET A 229 3.26 18.52 -8.15
N ARG A 230 4.32 18.70 -8.96
CA ARG A 230 4.61 19.98 -9.62
C ARG A 230 3.58 20.32 -10.69
N ALA A 231 3.04 19.32 -11.39
CA ALA A 231 1.98 19.52 -12.37
C ALA A 231 0.72 20.07 -11.68
N VAL A 232 0.26 19.38 -10.62
CA VAL A 232 -0.90 19.81 -9.83
C VAL A 232 -0.66 21.16 -9.14
N ALA A 233 0.53 21.38 -8.57
CA ALA A 233 0.89 22.64 -7.93
C ALA A 233 0.77 23.84 -8.88
N ARG A 234 1.22 23.66 -10.13
CA ARG A 234 1.13 24.70 -11.17
C ARG A 234 -0.31 24.97 -11.57
N ALA A 235 -1.09 23.92 -11.80
CA ALA A 235 -2.50 24.03 -12.18
C ALA A 235 -3.31 24.75 -11.07
N ALA A 236 -3.16 24.32 -9.82
CA ALA A 236 -3.93 24.85 -8.69
C ALA A 236 -3.31 26.13 -8.07
N ARG A 237 -2.12 26.55 -8.51
CA ARG A 237 -1.36 27.67 -7.93
C ARG A 237 -1.16 27.52 -6.42
N VAL A 238 -0.72 26.34 -6.00
CA VAL A 238 -0.42 26.00 -4.59
C VAL A 238 1.04 25.57 -4.46
N ARG A 239 1.53 25.46 -3.22
CA ARG A 239 2.88 24.95 -2.92
C ARG A 239 2.79 23.78 -1.96
N PHE A 240 3.28 22.62 -2.39
CA PHE A 240 3.46 21.48 -1.50
C PHE A 240 4.60 21.73 -0.50
N GLY A 241 4.38 21.31 0.74
CA GLY A 241 5.38 21.30 1.81
C GLY A 241 6.33 20.11 1.71
N GLY A 242 5.88 18.97 1.18
CA GLY A 242 6.71 17.79 0.99
C GLY A 242 6.03 16.66 0.22
N ALA A 243 6.83 15.66 -0.15
CA ALA A 243 6.41 14.43 -0.80
C ALA A 243 6.60 13.26 0.17
N ILE A 244 5.62 12.37 0.27
CA ILE A 244 5.65 11.23 1.19
C ILE A 244 5.40 9.96 0.39
N VAL A 245 6.27 8.97 0.50
CA VAL A 245 6.01 7.62 -0.02
C VAL A 245 5.65 6.72 1.14
N VAL A 246 4.49 6.07 1.06
CA VAL A 246 3.94 5.18 2.09
C VAL A 246 4.09 3.74 1.63
N LEU A 247 4.71 2.91 2.48
CA LEU A 247 4.99 1.50 2.20
C LEU A 247 4.48 0.60 3.32
N PRO A 248 4.29 -0.71 3.07
CA PRO A 248 4.06 -1.69 4.12
C PRO A 248 5.07 -1.58 5.26
N ASP A 249 4.65 -1.91 6.48
CA ASP A 249 5.51 -1.80 7.66
C ASP A 249 6.68 -2.79 7.61
N GLU A 250 6.48 -3.94 6.98
CA GLU A 250 7.50 -4.96 6.77
C GLU A 250 8.55 -4.61 5.69
N ASP A 251 8.26 -3.65 4.82
CA ASP A 251 9.14 -3.32 3.69
C ASP A 251 10.22 -2.29 4.06
N LEU A 252 10.16 -1.74 5.27
CA LEU A 252 11.04 -0.69 5.76
C LEU A 252 11.73 -1.09 7.07
N GLU A 253 13.03 -0.82 7.15
CA GLU A 253 13.80 -0.99 8.39
C GLU A 253 13.38 0.03 9.47
N GLN A 254 12.99 1.23 9.06
CA GLN A 254 12.57 2.31 9.95
C GLN A 254 11.21 2.84 9.51
N ALA A 255 10.30 3.03 10.49
CA ALA A 255 8.95 3.52 10.23
C ALA A 255 8.91 4.90 9.56
N ILE A 256 9.92 5.74 9.79
CA ILE A 256 10.01 7.08 9.20
C ILE A 256 11.47 7.33 8.81
N THR A 257 11.72 7.52 7.51
CA THR A 257 13.02 7.92 6.97
C THR A 257 12.88 9.20 6.17
N GLU A 258 13.49 10.29 6.65
CA GLU A 258 13.54 11.54 5.90
C GLU A 258 14.70 11.51 4.90
N VAL A 259 14.38 11.54 3.61
CA VAL A 259 15.34 11.38 2.50
C VAL A 259 16.13 12.67 2.25
N GLY A 260 15.64 13.82 2.75
CA GLY A 260 16.17 15.14 2.45
C GLY A 260 15.38 15.81 1.34
N ARG A 261 16.05 16.41 0.35
CA ARG A 261 15.38 17.12 -0.77
C ARG A 261 15.62 16.43 -2.10
N VAL A 262 14.54 16.14 -2.82
CA VAL A 262 14.59 15.66 -4.21
C VAL A 262 14.02 16.74 -5.12
N LYS A 263 14.85 17.24 -6.03
CA LYS A 263 14.52 18.41 -6.88
C LYS A 263 13.96 19.58 -6.04
N GLY A 264 14.55 19.83 -4.87
CA GLY A 264 14.16 20.93 -3.98
C GLY A 264 12.91 20.69 -3.11
N VAL A 265 12.19 19.57 -3.29
CA VAL A 265 11.03 19.21 -2.46
C VAL A 265 11.49 18.30 -1.31
N PRO A 266 11.15 18.59 -0.04
CA PRO A 266 11.38 17.66 1.07
C PRO A 266 10.69 16.32 0.81
N VAL A 267 11.39 15.19 1.03
CA VAL A 267 10.87 13.84 0.80
C VAL A 267 11.04 12.99 2.04
N ALA A 268 10.01 12.22 2.40
CA ALA A 268 10.08 11.17 3.40
C ALA A 268 9.54 9.85 2.84
N VAL A 269 10.14 8.75 3.25
CA VAL A 269 9.63 7.40 3.06
C VAL A 269 9.16 6.92 4.42
N VAL A 270 7.91 6.51 4.51
CA VAL A 270 7.24 6.20 5.76
C VAL A 270 6.53 4.87 5.65
N SER A 271 6.51 4.13 6.74
CA SER A 271 5.66 2.97 6.85
C SER A 271 4.21 3.40 7.10
N ARG A 272 3.26 2.49 6.84
CA ARG A 272 1.83 2.71 7.12
C ARG A 272 1.61 3.14 8.58
N SER A 273 2.25 2.49 9.55
CA SER A 273 2.14 2.88 10.97
C SER A 273 2.81 4.21 11.30
N GLY A 274 3.85 4.61 10.56
CA GLY A 274 4.55 5.88 10.74
C GLY A 274 3.80 7.10 10.15
N LEU A 275 2.90 6.89 9.20
CA LEU A 275 2.25 7.96 8.42
C LEU A 275 1.52 8.97 9.30
N ALA A 276 0.71 8.52 10.27
CA ALA A 276 -0.07 9.42 11.11
C ALA A 276 0.83 10.35 11.94
N THR A 277 1.98 9.84 12.40
CA THR A 277 2.98 10.60 13.13
C THR A 277 3.58 11.70 12.27
N VAL A 278 3.97 11.37 11.03
CA VAL A 278 4.53 12.35 10.08
C VAL A 278 3.49 13.41 9.71
N MET A 279 2.24 13.03 9.48
CA MET A 279 1.17 13.97 9.16
C MET A 279 0.90 14.96 10.29
N ARG A 280 0.98 14.52 11.55
CA ARG A 280 0.78 15.41 12.71
C ARG A 280 1.99 16.29 13.00
N ARG A 281 3.20 15.71 12.94
CA ARG A 281 4.45 16.41 13.25
C ARG A 281 4.88 17.37 12.14
N GLY A 282 4.60 17.04 10.88
CA GLY A 282 5.22 17.64 9.72
C GLY A 282 6.61 17.05 9.43
N MET A 283 7.12 17.31 8.23
CA MET A 283 8.45 16.88 7.80
C MET A 283 9.51 17.95 8.07
N THR A 284 10.74 17.54 8.38
CA THR A 284 11.84 18.49 8.54
C THR A 284 12.07 19.27 7.25
N GLY A 285 12.08 20.61 7.36
CA GLY A 285 12.25 21.50 6.22
C GLY A 285 11.02 21.64 5.31
N ALA A 286 9.88 21.06 5.69
CA ALA A 286 8.60 21.38 5.08
C ALA A 286 8.18 22.82 5.42
N ARG A 287 7.43 23.41 4.50
CA ARG A 287 6.86 24.75 4.66
C ARG A 287 5.69 24.69 5.65
N GLU A 288 5.74 25.53 6.68
CA GLU A 288 4.58 25.79 7.53
C GLU A 288 3.48 26.50 6.73
N ILE A 289 2.24 26.05 6.91
CA ILE A 289 1.06 26.66 6.31
C ILE A 289 0.32 27.47 7.38
N GLY A 290 0.11 28.76 7.12
CA GLY A 290 -0.65 29.60 8.04
C GLY A 290 -2.14 29.23 8.05
N GLY A 291 -2.84 29.52 9.15
CA GLY A 291 -4.26 29.19 9.31
C GLY A 291 -5.13 29.67 8.15
N ASN A 292 -4.98 30.93 7.72
CA ASN A 292 -5.72 31.48 6.57
C ASN A 292 -5.30 30.84 5.23
N GLU A 293 -4.02 30.50 5.07
CA GLU A 293 -3.49 29.87 3.85
C GLU A 293 -4.11 28.48 3.63
N VAL A 294 -4.43 27.74 4.70
CA VAL A 294 -5.12 26.43 4.60
C VAL A 294 -6.47 26.57 3.88
N PHE A 295 -7.25 27.61 4.18
CA PHE A 295 -8.55 27.83 3.54
C PHE A 295 -8.39 28.15 2.05
N ASP A 296 -7.43 29.01 1.70
CA ASP A 296 -7.15 29.37 0.31
C ASP A 296 -6.65 28.19 -0.51
N VAL A 297 -5.70 27.41 0.03
CA VAL A 297 -5.17 26.21 -0.62
C VAL A 297 -6.29 25.20 -0.85
N ARG A 298 -7.13 24.95 0.15
CA ARG A 298 -8.29 24.06 0.01
C ARG A 298 -9.22 24.50 -1.10
N THR A 299 -9.58 25.78 -1.15
CA THR A 299 -10.48 26.33 -2.17
C THR A 299 -9.90 26.15 -3.58
N ARG A 300 -8.61 26.46 -3.76
CA ARG A 300 -7.92 26.31 -5.06
C ARG A 300 -7.86 24.85 -5.51
N LEU A 301 -7.53 23.94 -4.60
CA LEU A 301 -7.52 22.50 -4.90
C LEU A 301 -8.92 22.01 -5.25
N GLN A 302 -9.95 22.39 -4.51
CA GLN A 302 -11.32 21.97 -4.78
C GLN A 302 -11.83 22.39 -6.16
N GLN A 303 -11.39 23.55 -6.66
CA GLN A 303 -11.78 24.05 -7.99
C GLN A 303 -11.00 23.37 -9.13
N THR A 304 -9.74 22.99 -8.86
CA THR A 304 -8.80 22.56 -9.89
C THR A 304 -8.70 21.04 -10.02
N VAL A 305 -8.74 20.31 -8.92
CA VAL A 305 -8.53 18.86 -8.90
C VAL A 305 -9.58 18.16 -9.77
N ARG A 306 -9.11 17.19 -10.54
CA ARG A 306 -9.90 16.21 -11.29
C ARG A 306 -9.50 14.82 -10.80
N PHE A 307 -10.47 13.92 -10.74
CA PHE A 307 -10.25 12.55 -10.31
C PHE A 307 -10.01 11.65 -11.52
N ALA A 308 -9.08 10.73 -11.38
CA ALA A 308 -8.72 9.73 -12.37
C ALA A 308 -9.78 8.62 -12.43
#